data_AF-A0A3A8GFL1-F1
#
_entry.id   AF-A0A3A8GFL1-F1
#
_cell.length_a   1.000
_cell.length_b   1.000
_cell.length_c   1.000
_cell.angle_alpha   90.00
_cell.angle_beta   90.00
_cell.angle_gamma   90.00
#
_symmetry.space_group_name_H-M   'P 1'
#
loop_
_entity.id
_entity.type
_entity.pdbx_description
1 polymer ?
#
loop_
_entity_poly.entity_id
_entity_poly.type
_entity_poly.pdbx_seq_one_letter_code
_entity_poly.pdbx_strand_id
1 'polypeptide(L)'
;MVIFGSRLFGKVDEIPGLGYVATKFGHINFVPLIPLEGWLVMAEEGNGWRGQAIAMSGKSVLVAWARLLFIILGSISLFSGFFSFAGMHPVDAIFSGLLALTCIGGLIASYRWKWVTQASPERAMEIAREAGISEEGLRQLHRLYSAPEAATAAAPAQPWTPPES
;
A
#
# COMPACT_ATOMS: atom_id res chain seq x y z
N MET A 1 -27.22 -7.60 9.94
CA MET A 1 -26.41 -8.81 9.64
C MET A 1 -24.98 -8.49 9.98
N VAL A 2 -24.29 -9.34 10.76
CA VAL A 2 -22.87 -9.15 11.09
C VAL A 2 -22.05 -10.04 10.16
N ILE A 3 -21.05 -9.48 9.49
CA ILE A 3 -20.20 -10.19 8.53
C ILE A 3 -18.89 -10.58 9.22
N PHE A 4 -18.71 -11.87 9.47
CA PHE A 4 -17.47 -12.45 9.97
C PHE A 4 -16.74 -13.18 8.84
N GLY A 5 -15.42 -13.06 8.81
CA GLY A 5 -14.62 -13.76 7.81
C GLY A 5 -13.15 -13.39 7.89
N SER A 6 -12.42 -13.75 6.84
CA SER A 6 -11.03 -13.36 6.66
C SER A 6 -10.82 -12.72 5.30
N ARG A 7 -10.06 -11.63 5.25
CA ARG A 7 -9.74 -10.91 4.01
C ARG A 7 -8.33 -10.36 4.09
N LEU A 8 -7.74 -10.09 2.93
CA LEU A 8 -6.45 -9.42 2.82
C LEU A 8 -6.59 -7.93 3.09
N PHE A 9 -5.73 -7.40 3.95
CA PHE A 9 -5.60 -5.97 4.25
C PHE A 9 -4.14 -5.55 4.21
N GLY A 10 -3.92 -4.24 4.21
CA GLY A 10 -2.57 -3.68 4.33
C GLY A 10 -1.69 -3.99 3.14
N LYS A 11 -2.23 -3.88 1.91
CA LYS A 11 -1.45 -3.98 0.68
C LYS A 11 -0.24 -3.03 0.75
N VAL A 12 0.95 -3.62 0.64
CA VAL A 12 2.28 -3.00 0.67
C VAL A 12 3.21 -3.77 -0.27
N ASP A 13 4.43 -3.25 -0.47
CA ASP A 13 5.53 -3.96 -1.12
C ASP A 13 5.12 -4.61 -2.45
N GLU A 14 4.53 -3.81 -3.34
CA GLU A 14 4.23 -4.20 -4.71
C GLU A 14 5.55 -4.43 -5.45
N ILE A 15 5.64 -5.62 -6.04
CA ILE A 15 6.77 -6.12 -6.80
C ILE A 15 6.33 -6.16 -8.27
N PRO A 16 6.90 -5.31 -9.14
CA PRO A 16 6.52 -5.24 -10.55
C PRO A 16 6.60 -6.60 -11.24
N GLY A 17 5.50 -6.99 -11.89
CA GLY A 17 5.40 -8.26 -12.63
C GLY A 17 5.26 -9.52 -11.76
N LEU A 18 5.25 -9.41 -10.43
CA LEU A 18 5.06 -10.55 -9.52
C LEU A 18 3.78 -10.44 -8.70
N GLY A 19 3.54 -9.30 -8.05
CA GLY A 19 2.39 -9.17 -7.15
C GLY A 19 2.60 -8.14 -6.05
N TYR A 20 1.88 -8.30 -4.93
CA TYR A 20 2.03 -7.44 -3.76
C TYR A 20 1.90 -8.23 -2.46
N VAL A 21 2.43 -7.68 -1.37
CA VAL A 21 2.28 -8.27 -0.05
C VAL A 21 1.04 -7.73 0.64
N ALA A 22 0.24 -8.63 1.20
CA ALA A 22 -0.86 -8.29 2.08
C ALA A 22 -0.99 -9.30 3.22
N THR A 23 -1.57 -8.87 4.33
CA THR A 23 -1.81 -9.74 5.47
C THR A 23 -3.28 -10.13 5.50
N LYS A 24 -3.56 -11.41 5.64
CA LYS A 24 -4.89 -11.94 5.87
C LYS A 24 -5.26 -11.66 7.32
N PHE A 25 -6.36 -10.93 7.53
CA PHE A 25 -6.91 -10.67 8.86
C PHE A 25 -8.24 -11.37 9.02
N GLY A 26 -8.51 -11.86 10.24
CA GLY A 26 -9.87 -12.06 10.72
C GLY A 26 -10.55 -10.71 10.92
N HIS A 27 -11.76 -10.56 10.38
CA HIS A 27 -12.49 -9.30 10.42
C HIS A 27 -13.95 -9.46 10.87
N ILE A 28 -14.47 -8.37 11.45
CA ILE A 28 -15.90 -8.17 11.70
C ILE A 28 -16.33 -6.94 10.93
N ASN A 29 -17.33 -7.05 10.05
CA ASN A 29 -17.79 -5.95 9.20
C ASN A 29 -16.63 -5.23 8.48
N PHE A 30 -15.68 -6.01 7.95
CA PHE A 30 -14.47 -5.53 7.26
C PHE A 30 -13.47 -4.73 8.12
N VAL A 31 -13.63 -4.73 9.45
CA VAL A 31 -12.63 -4.18 10.37
C VAL A 31 -11.57 -5.25 10.64
N PRO A 32 -10.30 -5.05 10.24
CA PRO A 32 -9.24 -6.01 10.49
C PRO A 32 -8.88 -6.05 11.97
N LEU A 33 -9.11 -7.19 12.63
CA LEU A 33 -8.87 -7.32 14.08
C LEU A 33 -7.57 -8.09 14.36
N ILE A 34 -7.49 -9.33 13.90
CA ILE A 34 -6.40 -10.24 14.25
C ILE A 34 -5.68 -10.63 12.96
N PRO A 35 -4.38 -10.35 12.83
CA PRO A 35 -3.59 -10.82 11.69
C PRO A 35 -3.43 -12.34 11.80
N LEU A 36 -3.65 -13.03 10.69
CA LEU A 36 -3.60 -14.49 10.63
C LEU A 36 -2.38 -14.98 9.86
N GLU A 37 -2.11 -14.43 8.68
CA GLU A 37 -1.08 -14.93 7.77
C GLU A 37 -0.63 -13.87 6.76
N GLY A 38 0.65 -13.88 6.36
CA GLY A 38 1.17 -13.05 5.27
C GLY A 38 1.00 -13.73 3.91
N TRP A 39 0.69 -12.95 2.87
CA TRP A 39 0.47 -13.47 1.52
C TRP A 39 1.18 -12.60 0.49
N LEU A 40 1.89 -13.24 -0.44
CA LEU A 40 2.27 -12.67 -1.72
C LEU A 40 1.14 -12.92 -2.71
N VAL A 41 0.38 -11.88 -3.04
CA VAL A 41 -0.78 -11.95 -3.92
C VAL A 41 -0.34 -11.68 -5.34
N MET A 42 -0.51 -12.68 -6.22
CA MET A 42 -0.12 -12.60 -7.63
C MET A 42 -1.30 -12.25 -8.54
N ALA A 43 -2.52 -12.64 -8.15
CA ALA A 43 -3.74 -12.31 -8.87
C ALA A 43 -4.95 -12.25 -7.93
N GLU A 44 -5.91 -11.40 -8.27
CA GLU A 44 -7.23 -11.37 -7.63
C GLU A 44 -8.24 -12.01 -8.59
N GLU A 45 -8.99 -13.01 -8.12
CA GLU A 45 -9.95 -13.75 -8.95
C GLU A 45 -11.34 -13.64 -8.30
N GLY A 46 -12.15 -12.69 -8.79
CA GLY A 46 -13.48 -12.43 -8.26
C GLY A 46 -13.45 -12.02 -6.77
N ASN A 47 -13.96 -12.89 -5.89
CA ASN A 47 -13.94 -12.71 -4.44
C ASN A 47 -12.76 -13.40 -3.74
N GLY A 48 -11.90 -14.09 -4.50
CA GLY A 48 -10.72 -14.79 -4.00
C GLY A 48 -9.42 -14.13 -4.46
N TRP A 49 -8.31 -14.73 -4.03
CA TRP A 49 -6.97 -14.35 -4.47
C TRP A 49 -6.13 -15.59 -4.72
N ARG A 50 -5.18 -15.45 -5.64
CA ARG A 50 -4.15 -16.46 -5.91
C ARG A 50 -2.81 -15.90 -5.47
N GLY A 51 -2.10 -16.66 -4.66
CA GLY A 51 -0.87 -16.21 -4.04
C GLY A 51 -0.17 -17.33 -3.29
N GLN A 52 0.97 -17.00 -2.70
CA GLN A 52 1.73 -17.89 -1.85
C GLN A 52 1.76 -17.32 -0.42
N ALA A 53 1.58 -18.19 0.57
CA ALA A 53 1.79 -17.82 1.96
C ALA A 53 3.27 -17.49 2.21
N ILE A 54 3.52 -16.37 2.86
CA ILE A 54 4.86 -15.89 3.23
C ILE A 54 4.88 -15.52 4.71
N ALA A 55 6.07 -15.21 5.24
CA ALA A 55 6.19 -14.69 6.59
C ALA A 55 5.34 -13.41 6.74
N MET A 56 4.71 -13.26 7.91
CA MET A 56 3.85 -12.12 8.18
C MET A 56 4.66 -10.81 8.11
N SER A 57 4.24 -9.88 7.25
CA SER A 57 4.89 -8.58 7.12
C SER A 57 4.33 -7.60 8.16
N GLY A 58 5.15 -7.24 9.14
CA GLY A 58 4.80 -6.22 10.14
C GLY A 58 4.43 -4.87 9.50
N LYS A 59 5.07 -4.52 8.38
CA LYS A 59 4.74 -3.33 7.59
C LYS A 59 3.30 -3.39 7.07
N SER A 60 2.89 -4.53 6.50
CA SER A 60 1.52 -4.75 6.02
C SER A 60 0.49 -4.62 7.15
N VAL A 61 0.78 -5.23 8.31
CA VAL A 61 -0.09 -5.15 9.50
C VAL A 61 -0.27 -3.71 9.98
N LEU A 62 0.83 -2.98 10.15
CA LEU A 62 0.80 -1.58 10.58
C LEU A 62 0.04 -0.69 9.60
N VAL A 63 0.23 -0.90 8.29
CA VAL A 63 -0.49 -0.15 7.26
C VAL A 63 -1.99 -0.46 7.28
N ALA A 64 -2.39 -1.71 7.51
CA ALA A 64 -3.79 -2.07 7.66
C ALA A 64 -4.45 -1.31 8.83
N TRP A 65 -3.82 -1.31 10.00
CA TRP A 65 -4.34 -0.61 11.18
C TRP A 65 -4.26 0.90 11.07
N ALA A 66 -3.20 1.46 10.49
CA ALA A 66 -3.10 2.91 10.25
C ALA A 66 -4.22 3.41 9.31
N ARG A 67 -4.49 2.67 8.22
CA ARG A 67 -5.61 2.98 7.32
C ARG A 67 -6.95 2.90 8.04
N LEU A 68 -7.16 1.88 8.88
CA LEU A 68 -8.36 1.78 9.70
C LEU A 68 -8.50 2.98 10.65
N LEU A 69 -7.41 3.39 11.31
CA LEU A 69 -7.40 4.53 12.22
C LEU A 69 -7.78 5.83 11.48
N PHE A 70 -7.21 6.08 10.29
CA PHE A 70 -7.60 7.24 9.48
C PHE A 70 -9.07 7.24 9.10
N ILE A 71 -9.65 6.06 8.79
CA ILE A 71 -11.08 5.94 8.49
C ILE A 71 -11.90 6.27 9.74
N ILE A 72 -11.60 5.65 10.89
CA ILE A 72 -12.36 5.86 12.13
C ILE A 72 -12.27 7.32 12.59
N LEU A 73 -11.06 7.85 12.74
CA LEU A 73 -10.85 9.24 13.20
C LEU A 73 -11.39 10.24 12.19
N GLY A 74 -11.19 10.00 10.90
CA GLY A 74 -11.73 10.85 9.84
C GLY A 74 -13.25 10.89 9.86
N SER A 75 -13.92 9.75 10.02
CA SER A 75 -15.38 9.69 10.15
C SER A 75 -15.88 10.41 11.40
N ILE A 76 -15.31 10.14 12.57
CA ILE A 76 -15.68 10.81 13.83
C ILE A 76 -15.52 12.33 13.69
N SER A 77 -14.38 12.77 13.14
CA SER A 77 -14.06 14.18 12.96
C SER A 77 -15.03 14.86 11.97
N LEU A 78 -15.42 14.17 10.90
CA LEU A 78 -16.43 14.67 9.95
C LEU A 78 -17.80 14.83 10.62
N PHE A 79 -18.27 13.82 11.36
CA PHE A 79 -19.56 13.90 12.06
C PHE A 79 -19.53 15.01 13.12
N SER A 80 -18.48 15.06 13.95
CA SER A 80 -18.31 16.11 14.96
C SER A 80 -18.29 17.50 14.33
N GLY A 81 -17.51 17.69 13.27
CA GLY A 81 -17.43 18.97 12.56
C GLY A 81 -18.78 19.41 11.97
N PHE A 82 -19.56 18.46 11.44
CA PHE A 82 -20.90 18.75 10.93
C PHE A 82 -21.86 19.23 12.03
N PHE A 83 -21.88 18.56 13.19
CA PHE A 83 -22.71 18.99 14.32
C PHE A 83 -22.25 20.33 14.92
N SER A 84 -20.94 20.54 15.08
CA SER A 84 -20.39 21.81 15.59
C SER A 84 -20.66 22.99 14.66
N PHE A 85 -20.64 22.76 13.34
CA PHE A 85 -21.01 23.77 12.35
C PHE A 85 -22.49 24.15 12.46
N ALA A 86 -23.38 23.17 12.58
CA ALA A 86 -24.81 23.40 12.78
C ALA A 86 -25.13 24.10 14.12
N GLY A 87 -24.32 23.86 15.15
CA GLY A 87 -24.43 24.46 16.48
C GLY A 87 -23.79 25.85 16.64
N MET A 88 -23.26 26.46 15.58
CA MET A 88 -22.58 27.77 15.63
C MET A 88 -21.35 27.83 16.58
N HIS A 89 -20.60 26.72 16.73
CA HIS A 89 -19.31 26.69 17.42
C HIS A 89 -18.15 26.65 16.39
N PRO A 90 -17.75 27.81 15.82
CA PRO A 90 -16.88 27.84 14.64
C PRO A 90 -15.47 27.32 14.91
N VAL A 91 -14.94 27.52 16.12
CA VAL A 91 -13.57 27.08 16.47
C VAL A 91 -13.49 25.55 16.47
N ASP A 92 -14.45 24.88 17.08
CA ASP A 92 -14.49 23.41 17.16
C ASP A 92 -14.73 22.77 15.79
N ALA A 93 -15.52 23.44 14.94
CA ALA A 93 -15.74 23.03 13.56
C ALA A 93 -14.43 23.11 12.73
N ILE A 94 -13.59 24.14 12.94
CA ILE A 94 -12.30 24.27 12.26
C ILE A 94 -11.35 23.14 12.66
N PHE A 95 -11.18 22.87 13.96
CA PHE A 95 -10.31 21.78 14.41
C PHE A 95 -10.77 20.42 13.88
N SER A 96 -12.08 20.15 13.95
CA SER A 96 -12.67 18.93 13.41
C SER A 96 -12.50 18.83 11.88
N GLY A 97 -12.62 19.95 11.17
CA GLY A 97 -12.37 20.02 9.73
C GLY A 97 -10.91 19.72 9.36
N LEU A 98 -9.96 20.33 10.06
CA LEU A 98 -8.52 20.12 9.83
C LEU A 98 -8.13 18.66 10.09
N LEU A 99 -8.58 18.08 11.22
CA LEU A 99 -8.29 16.69 11.54
C LEU A 99 -8.88 15.73 10.50
N ALA A 100 -10.10 15.98 10.02
CA ALA A 100 -10.70 15.20 8.94
C ALA A 100 -9.86 15.26 7.66
N LEU A 101 -9.43 16.46 7.26
CA LEU A 101 -8.56 16.66 6.10
C LEU A 101 -7.21 15.95 6.26
N THR A 102 -6.61 16.00 7.45
CA THR A 102 -5.36 15.26 7.74
C THR A 102 -5.57 13.76 7.61
N CYS A 103 -6.68 13.21 8.12
CA CYS A 103 -6.99 11.78 8.00
C CYS A 103 -7.20 11.36 6.54
N ILE A 104 -7.92 12.16 5.75
CA ILE A 104 -8.12 11.92 4.33
C ILE A 104 -6.78 11.98 3.59
N GLY A 105 -5.97 13.00 3.84
CA GLY A 105 -4.64 13.14 3.26
C GLY A 105 -3.72 11.98 3.63
N GLY A 106 -3.71 11.57 4.89
CA GLY A 106 -2.95 10.40 5.37
C GLY A 106 -3.41 9.09 4.73
N LEU A 107 -4.73 8.89 4.57
CA LEU A 107 -5.28 7.73 3.89
C LEU A 107 -4.85 7.69 2.43
N ILE A 108 -5.01 8.79 1.70
CA ILE A 108 -4.57 8.91 0.29
C ILE A 108 -3.07 8.68 0.17
N ALA A 109 -2.27 9.32 1.03
CA ALA A 109 -0.83 9.14 1.08
C ALA A 109 -0.46 7.67 1.30
N SER A 110 -1.15 6.96 2.19
CA SER A 110 -0.89 5.54 2.45
C SER A 110 -1.08 4.63 1.21
N TYR A 111 -1.86 5.06 0.21
CA TYR A 111 -2.06 4.34 -1.05
C TYR A 111 -1.16 4.82 -2.19
N ARG A 112 -0.55 6.00 -2.09
CA ARG A 112 0.25 6.59 -3.17
C ARG A 112 1.74 6.68 -2.85
N TRP A 113 2.11 6.65 -1.59
CA TRP A 113 3.48 6.84 -1.16
C TRP A 113 4.31 5.60 -1.52
N LYS A 114 5.23 5.76 -2.48
CA LYS A 114 6.03 4.66 -3.04
C LYS A 114 6.78 3.85 -1.99
N TRP A 115 7.25 4.49 -0.92
CA TRP A 115 7.94 3.77 0.17
C TRP A 115 7.04 2.79 0.93
N VAL A 116 5.73 3.03 0.95
CA VAL A 116 4.74 2.11 1.55
C VAL A 116 4.31 1.06 0.53
N THR A 117 4.09 1.50 -0.71
CA THR A 117 3.45 0.67 -1.74
C THR A 117 4.39 -0.15 -2.57
N GLN A 118 5.66 0.22 -2.75
CA GLN A 118 6.62 -0.48 -3.60
C GLN A 118 7.69 -1.16 -2.75
N ALA A 119 8.05 -2.38 -3.16
CA ALA A 119 9.15 -3.12 -2.55
C ALA A 119 10.50 -2.55 -3.04
N SER A 120 11.46 -2.39 -2.13
CA SER A 120 12.85 -2.16 -2.54
C SER A 120 13.37 -3.40 -3.29
N PRO A 121 14.40 -3.26 -4.14
CA PRO A 121 14.95 -4.40 -4.89
C PRO A 121 15.34 -5.58 -4.00
N GLU A 122 15.98 -5.29 -2.86
CA GLU A 122 16.44 -6.30 -1.90
C GLU A 122 15.24 -7.00 -1.26
N ARG A 123 14.24 -6.22 -0.85
CA ARG A 123 13.03 -6.75 -0.22
C ARG A 123 12.21 -7.58 -1.21
N ALA A 124 12.14 -7.15 -2.47
CA ALA A 124 11.46 -7.89 -3.53
C ALA A 124 12.11 -9.26 -3.77
N MET A 125 13.44 -9.33 -3.77
CA MET A 125 14.19 -10.60 -3.89
C MET A 125 13.99 -11.50 -2.67
N GLU A 126 13.96 -10.94 -1.46
CA GLU A 126 13.70 -11.69 -0.23
C GLU A 126 12.31 -12.33 -0.25
N ILE A 127 11.27 -11.53 -0.56
CA ILE A 127 9.89 -12.01 -0.67
C ILE A 127 9.76 -13.07 -1.77
N ALA A 128 10.43 -12.88 -2.91
CA ALA A 128 10.39 -13.86 -4.00
C ALA A 128 11.06 -15.19 -3.62
N ARG A 129 12.14 -15.17 -2.84
CA ARG A 129 12.76 -16.39 -2.30
C ARG A 129 11.86 -17.08 -1.28
N GLU A 130 11.27 -16.32 -0.35
CA GLU A 130 10.33 -16.87 0.64
C GLU A 130 9.12 -17.53 -0.03
N ALA A 131 8.62 -16.93 -1.12
CA ALA A 131 7.53 -17.47 -1.90
C ALA A 131 7.94 -18.67 -2.79
N GLY A 132 9.21 -19.11 -2.76
CA GLY A 132 9.68 -20.26 -3.54
C GLY A 132 9.68 -20.02 -5.05
N ILE A 133 9.84 -18.77 -5.50
CA ILE A 133 9.92 -18.44 -6.93
C ILE A 133 11.17 -19.08 -7.54
N SER A 134 11.03 -19.62 -8.76
CA SER A 134 12.13 -20.29 -9.47
C SER A 134 13.31 -19.35 -9.75
N GLU A 135 14.50 -19.93 -9.91
CA GLU A 135 15.72 -19.18 -10.27
C GLU A 135 15.56 -18.36 -11.56
N GLU A 136 14.74 -18.84 -12.51
CA GLU A 136 14.43 -18.07 -13.72
C GLU A 136 13.57 -16.84 -13.39
N GLY A 137 12.56 -16.99 -12.54
CA GLY A 137 11.73 -15.88 -12.08
C GLY A 137 12.53 -14.85 -11.27
N LEU A 138 13.47 -15.31 -10.43
CA LEU A 138 14.39 -14.44 -9.70
C LEU A 138 15.31 -13.66 -10.65
N ARG A 139 15.85 -14.31 -11.70
CA ARG A 139 16.66 -13.65 -12.73
C ARG A 139 15.87 -12.64 -13.55
N GLN A 140 14.60 -12.92 -13.84
CA GLN A 140 13.69 -11.96 -14.49
C GLN A 140 13.43 -10.75 -13.59
N LEU A 141 13.16 -10.99 -12.30
CA LEU A 141 12.93 -9.92 -11.33
C LEU A 141 14.16 -9.02 -11.18
N HIS A 142 15.35 -9.61 -11.10
CA HIS A 142 16.61 -8.86 -11.05
C HIS A 142 16.77 -7.97 -12.29
N ARG A 143 16.53 -8.49 -13.50
CA ARG A 143 16.54 -7.69 -14.75
C ARG A 143 15.56 -6.51 -14.70
N LEU A 144 14.36 -6.70 -14.16
CA LEU A 144 13.35 -5.65 -14.04
C LEU A 144 13.75 -4.53 -13.07
N TYR A 145 14.54 -4.84 -12.04
CA TYR A 145 15.05 -3.83 -11.09
C TYR A 145 16.37 -3.19 -11.56
N SER A 146 17.21 -3.90 -12.32
CA SER A 146 18.47 -3.35 -12.87
C SER A 146 18.26 -2.46 -14.11
N ALA A 147 17.26 -2.76 -14.95
CA ALA A 147 16.99 -1.96 -16.16
C ALA A 147 16.55 -0.50 -15.88
N PRO A 148 15.73 -0.19 -14.86
CA PRO A 148 15.41 1.18 -14.45
C PRO A 148 16.63 2.00 -14.03
N GLU A 149 17.60 1.36 -13.36
CA GLU A 149 18.84 2.00 -12.92
C GLU A 149 19.74 2.31 -14.12
N ALA A 150 19.86 1.38 -15.07
CA ALA A 150 20.60 1.57 -16.32
C ALA A 150 20.01 2.70 -17.19
N ALA A 151 18.68 2.82 -17.29
CA ALA A 151 18.03 3.89 -18.04
C ALA A 151 18.24 5.28 -17.41
N THR A 152 18.39 5.35 -16.09
CA THR A 152 18.64 6.60 -15.37
C THR A 152 20.12 6.99 -15.41
N ALA A 153 21.03 6.02 -15.46
CA ALA A 153 22.48 6.24 -15.54
C ALA A 153 23.00 6.51 -16.97
N ALA A 154 22.29 6.08 -18.01
CA ALA A 154 22.77 6.08 -19.40
C ALA A 154 22.56 7.38 -20.21
N ALA A 155 22.26 8.53 -19.58
CA ALA A 155 22.11 9.80 -20.31
C ALA A 155 23.25 10.80 -20.01
N PRO A 156 24.46 10.63 -20.56
CA PRO A 156 25.31 11.78 -20.83
C PRO A 156 24.64 12.59 -21.95
N ALA A 157 24.34 13.86 -21.69
CA ALA A 157 23.81 14.77 -22.70
C ALA A 157 24.76 14.77 -23.92
N GLN A 158 24.28 14.25 -25.06
CA GLN A 158 24.98 14.38 -26.32
C GLN A 158 25.12 15.89 -26.62
N PRO A 159 26.35 16.41 -26.79
CA PRO A 159 26.55 17.80 -27.19
C PRO A 159 25.81 18.04 -28.51
N TRP A 160 24.93 19.03 -28.52
CA TRP A 160 24.19 19.42 -29.71
C TRP A 160 25.16 19.85 -30.82
N THR A 161 25.09 19.21 -31.99
CA THR A 161 25.81 19.62 -33.19
C THR A 161 24.85 20.38 -34.14
N PRO A 162 25.15 21.63 -34.50
CA PRO A 162 24.34 22.37 -35.48
C PRO A 162 24.40 21.69 -36.86
N PRO A 163 23.32 21.73 -37.65
CA PRO A 163 23.36 21.33 -39.05
C PRO A 163 24.25 22.31 -39.83
N GLU A 164 25.18 21.78 -40.63
CA GLU A 164 26.01 22.56 -41.55
C GLU A 164 25.10 23.22 -42.59
N SER A 165 25.18 24.56 -42.68
CA SER A 165 24.42 25.42 -43.59
C SER A 165 24.98 25.43 -45.01
#